data_AF-A0AAV6CXF1-F1
#
_entry.id   AF-A0AAV6CXF1-F1
#
_cell.length_a   1.000
_cell.length_b   1.000
_cell.length_c   1.000
_cell.angle_alpha   90.00
_cell.angle_beta   90.00
_cell.angle_gamma   90.00
#
_symmetry.space_group_name_H-M   'P 1'
#
loop_
_entity.id
_entity.type
_entity.pdbx_description
1 polymer ?
#
loop_
_entity_poly.entity_id
_entity_poly.type
_entity_poly.pdbx_seq_one_letter_code
_entity_poly.pdbx_strand_id
1 'polypeptide(L)'
;KSKGLLVKALGIVESFSKDKRDDPAVFARFTKAFGVFTREELQFLIAEDLEILLPELVYVSQAISDQGVLKTPKDQARKRLEEAKAFTFKDYSEKIGVPLWRAQAAAPDADLDSLTKRGSLAPILDQIRGNARVHITHNADDFLVDRKSLEELKETLGDQMKLYPYGGHLGNLWYPENREYVLRIFRTPP
;
A
#
# COMPACT_ATOMS: atom_id res chain seq x y z
N LYS A 1 8.35 10.85 -22.39
CA LYS A 1 7.66 11.61 -21.31
C LYS A 1 7.94 11.01 -19.93
N SER A 2 7.77 9.69 -19.71
CA SER A 2 8.06 9.02 -18.42
C SER A 2 9.46 9.27 -17.84
N LYS A 3 10.53 9.13 -18.64
CA LYS A 3 11.91 9.42 -18.18
C LYS A 3 12.10 10.84 -17.63
N GLY A 4 11.39 11.83 -18.18
CA GLY A 4 11.47 13.22 -17.69
C GLY A 4 10.80 13.39 -16.33
N LEU A 5 9.69 12.69 -16.08
CA LEU A 5 9.02 12.67 -14.78
C LEU A 5 9.91 12.04 -13.71
N LEU A 6 10.52 10.89 -14.02
CA LEU A 6 11.44 10.21 -13.11
C LEU A 6 12.65 11.08 -12.75
N VAL A 7 13.31 11.68 -13.75
CA VAL A 7 14.45 12.58 -13.52
C VAL A 7 14.05 13.77 -12.65
N LYS A 8 12.88 14.38 -12.90
CA LYS A 8 12.37 15.50 -12.10
C LYS A 8 12.11 15.07 -10.65
N ALA A 9 11.47 13.91 -10.45
CA ALA A 9 11.15 13.40 -9.11
C ALA A 9 12.42 13.07 -8.32
N LEU A 10 13.36 12.36 -8.95
CA LEU A 10 14.66 12.01 -8.35
C LEU A 10 15.48 13.26 -8.01
N GLY A 11 15.48 14.28 -8.86
CA GLY A 11 16.15 15.55 -8.58
C GLY A 11 15.62 16.23 -7.32
N ILE A 12 14.31 16.17 -7.07
CA ILE A 12 13.74 16.66 -5.81
C ILE A 12 14.24 15.79 -4.65
N VAL A 13 14.13 14.46 -4.72
CA VAL A 13 14.60 13.56 -3.65
C VAL A 13 16.07 13.81 -3.30
N GLU A 14 16.92 13.99 -4.31
CA GLU A 14 18.35 14.23 -4.16
C GLU A 14 18.64 15.57 -3.48
N SER A 15 17.91 16.63 -3.84
CA SER A 15 18.07 17.95 -3.22
C SER A 15 17.79 17.99 -1.71
N PHE A 16 17.05 17.00 -1.18
CA PHE A 16 16.75 16.83 0.24
C PHE A 16 17.55 15.68 0.88
N SER A 17 18.54 15.09 0.19
CA SER A 17 19.28 13.90 0.65
C SER A 17 20.04 14.08 1.96
N LYS A 18 20.45 15.32 2.29
CA LYS A 18 21.18 15.66 3.52
C LYS A 18 20.27 16.21 4.63
N ASP A 19 19.01 16.48 4.31
CA ASP A 19 18.06 17.03 5.27
C ASP A 19 17.51 15.93 6.19
N LYS A 20 17.21 16.32 7.43
CA LYS A 20 16.52 15.47 8.40
C LYS A 20 15.03 15.38 8.07
N ARG A 21 14.59 14.26 7.51
CA ARG A 21 13.19 14.06 7.06
C ARG A 21 12.18 13.91 8.21
N ASP A 22 12.66 13.77 9.44
CA ASP A 22 11.87 13.80 10.68
C ASP A 22 11.62 15.22 11.20
N ASP A 23 12.26 16.25 10.62
CA ASP A 23 11.93 17.66 10.87
C ASP A 23 10.67 18.07 10.09
N PRO A 24 9.57 18.48 10.75
CA PRO A 24 8.34 18.93 10.08
C PRO A 24 8.56 20.06 9.07
N ALA A 25 9.51 20.97 9.32
CA ALA A 25 9.80 22.08 8.41
C ALA A 25 10.47 21.57 7.12
N VAL A 26 11.38 20.60 7.23
CA VAL A 26 11.98 19.92 6.07
C VAL A 26 10.91 19.19 5.28
N PHE A 27 10.07 18.40 5.96
CA PHE A 27 9.03 17.61 5.30
C PHE A 27 8.01 18.52 4.57
N ALA A 28 7.63 19.65 5.16
CA ALA A 28 6.75 20.63 4.52
C ALA A 28 7.37 21.24 3.24
N ARG A 29 8.69 21.52 3.22
CA ARG A 29 9.37 21.94 2.00
C ARG A 29 9.42 20.82 0.96
N PHE A 30 9.65 19.58 1.41
CA PHE A 30 9.71 18.40 0.55
C PHE A 30 8.37 18.15 -0.16
N THR A 31 7.26 18.12 0.57
CA THR A 31 5.92 17.97 -0.01
C THR A 31 5.58 19.11 -0.96
N LYS A 32 5.93 20.35 -0.60
CA LYS A 32 5.75 21.51 -1.49
C LYS A 32 6.53 21.37 -2.79
N ALA A 33 7.77 20.85 -2.75
CA ALA A 33 8.57 20.62 -3.95
C ALA A 33 7.91 19.61 -4.89
N PHE A 34 7.24 18.58 -4.36
CA PHE A 34 6.44 17.62 -5.15
C PHE A 34 5.10 18.18 -5.64
N GLY A 35 4.65 19.35 -5.17
CA GLY A 35 3.41 20.00 -5.63
C GLY A 35 3.41 20.44 -7.10
N VAL A 36 4.54 20.26 -7.80
CA VAL A 36 4.70 20.52 -9.24
C VAL A 36 4.22 19.37 -10.14
N PHE A 37 3.83 18.24 -9.56
CA PHE A 37 3.30 17.09 -10.28
C PHE A 37 1.77 17.06 -10.21
N THR A 38 1.13 16.61 -11.28
CA THR A 38 -0.30 16.29 -11.22
C THR A 38 -0.54 15.01 -10.41
N ARG A 39 -1.80 14.76 -10.03
CA ARG A 39 -2.18 13.52 -9.35
C ARG A 39 -1.81 12.28 -10.18
N GLU A 40 -2.06 12.33 -11.47
CA GLU A 40 -1.79 11.24 -12.41
C GLU A 40 -0.28 10.99 -12.56
N GLU A 41 0.53 12.04 -12.54
CA GLU A 41 1.98 11.92 -12.57
C GLU A 41 2.52 11.26 -11.29
N LEU A 42 1.99 11.63 -10.11
CA LEU A 42 2.34 10.99 -8.85
C LEU A 42 1.91 9.51 -8.82
N GLN A 43 0.70 9.21 -9.31
CA GLN A 43 0.21 7.83 -9.44
C GLN A 43 1.09 7.01 -10.38
N PHE A 44 1.51 7.59 -11.51
CA PHE A 44 2.45 6.95 -12.43
C PHE A 44 3.79 6.65 -11.77
N LEU A 45 4.36 7.60 -11.02
CA LEU A 45 5.64 7.40 -10.33
C LEU A 45 5.56 6.27 -9.29
N ILE A 46 4.44 6.17 -8.57
CA ILE A 46 4.21 5.10 -7.59
C ILE A 46 4.01 3.76 -8.29
N ALA A 47 3.25 3.72 -9.39
CA ALA A 47 3.06 2.51 -10.17
C ALA A 47 4.38 2.00 -10.77
N GLU A 48 5.22 2.89 -11.30
CA GLU A 48 6.53 2.54 -11.84
C GLU A 48 7.45 1.93 -10.76
N ASP A 49 7.48 2.51 -9.56
CA ASP A 49 8.27 1.99 -8.43
C ASP A 49 7.80 0.58 -8.01
N LEU A 50 6.49 0.37 -7.93
CA LEU A 50 5.91 -0.93 -7.61
C LEU A 50 6.18 -1.99 -8.70
N GLU A 51 6.04 -1.63 -9.98
CA GLU A 51 6.28 -2.52 -11.13
C GLU A 51 7.74 -3.00 -11.17
N ILE A 52 8.71 -2.16 -10.78
CA ILE A 52 10.13 -2.55 -10.71
C ILE A 52 10.36 -3.70 -9.73
N LEU A 53 9.58 -3.77 -8.63
CA LEU A 53 9.73 -4.79 -7.59
C LEU A 53 9.01 -6.10 -7.90
N LEU A 54 8.05 -6.08 -8.83
CA LEU A 54 7.19 -7.23 -9.12
C LEU A 54 7.96 -8.51 -9.56
N PRO A 55 8.98 -8.45 -10.42
CA PRO A 55 9.71 -9.65 -10.84
C PRO A 55 10.43 -10.34 -9.67
N GLU A 56 10.94 -9.55 -8.72
CA GLU A 56 11.58 -10.07 -7.50
C GLU A 56 10.54 -10.74 -6.59
N LEU A 57 9.37 -10.11 -6.42
CA LEU A 57 8.26 -10.68 -5.67
C LEU A 57 7.82 -12.04 -6.24
N VAL A 58 7.63 -12.11 -7.56
CA VAL A 58 7.31 -13.37 -8.27
C VAL A 58 8.40 -14.41 -8.04
N TYR A 59 9.68 -14.04 -8.23
CA TYR A 59 10.81 -14.94 -8.05
C TYR A 59 10.88 -15.51 -6.62
N VAL A 60 10.82 -14.64 -5.60
CA VAL A 60 10.91 -15.04 -4.19
C VAL A 60 9.71 -15.90 -3.77
N SER A 61 8.49 -15.54 -4.18
CA SER A 61 7.31 -16.38 -3.92
C SER A 61 7.50 -17.81 -4.44
N GLN A 62 8.06 -17.97 -5.64
CA GLN A 62 8.33 -19.29 -6.22
C GLN A 62 9.57 -19.99 -5.65
N ALA A 63 10.51 -19.25 -5.07
CA ALA A 63 11.62 -19.84 -4.32
C ALA A 63 11.13 -20.46 -2.99
N ILE A 64 10.18 -19.79 -2.32
CA ILE A 64 9.56 -20.25 -1.06
C ILE A 64 8.60 -21.41 -1.31
N SER A 65 7.67 -21.24 -2.25
CA SER A 65 6.65 -22.23 -2.59
C SER A 65 6.49 -22.28 -4.10
N ASP A 66 7.21 -23.20 -4.74
CA ASP A 66 7.17 -23.34 -6.19
C ASP A 66 5.84 -23.94 -6.65
N GLN A 67 5.05 -23.13 -7.32
CA GLN A 67 3.77 -23.48 -7.92
C GLN A 67 3.91 -23.80 -9.41
N GLY A 68 5.13 -23.80 -9.95
CA GLY A 68 5.41 -24.15 -11.34
C GLY A 68 4.99 -23.08 -12.36
N VAL A 69 4.80 -21.83 -11.91
CA VAL A 69 4.45 -20.71 -12.81
C VAL A 69 5.67 -20.21 -13.59
N LEU A 70 6.89 -20.37 -13.06
CA LEU A 70 8.14 -20.15 -13.78
C LEU A 70 8.66 -21.50 -14.31
N LYS A 71 8.89 -21.59 -15.61
CA LYS A 71 9.33 -22.80 -16.32
C LYS A 71 10.83 -23.00 -16.22
N THR A 72 11.59 -21.93 -16.05
CA THR A 72 13.04 -21.99 -15.87
C THR A 72 13.40 -22.76 -14.58
N PRO A 73 14.36 -23.71 -14.59
CA PRO A 73 14.80 -24.44 -13.39
C PRO A 73 15.23 -23.57 -12.20
N LYS A 74 15.03 -24.05 -10.96
CA LYS A 74 15.25 -23.30 -9.71
C LYS A 74 16.70 -22.82 -9.51
N ASP A 75 17.67 -23.58 -10.01
CA ASP A 75 19.10 -23.27 -9.93
C ASP A 75 19.51 -22.11 -10.86
N GLN A 76 18.65 -21.69 -11.78
CA GLN A 76 18.91 -20.62 -12.75
C GLN A 76 18.27 -19.29 -12.32
N ALA A 77 18.64 -18.78 -11.14
CA ALA A 77 18.06 -17.59 -10.52
C ALA A 77 17.93 -16.38 -11.47
N ARG A 78 19.01 -16.05 -12.21
CA ARG A 78 19.01 -14.92 -13.15
C ARG A 78 17.97 -15.09 -14.26
N LYS A 79 17.84 -16.29 -14.82
CA LYS A 79 16.87 -16.55 -15.89
C LYS A 79 15.43 -16.57 -15.35
N ARG A 80 15.21 -17.05 -14.12
CA ARG A 80 13.90 -16.98 -13.44
C ARG A 80 13.46 -15.54 -13.19
N LEU A 81 14.38 -14.66 -12.77
CA LEU A 81 14.11 -13.22 -12.65
C LEU A 81 13.77 -12.58 -13.99
N GLU A 82 14.47 -12.93 -15.07
CA GLU A 82 14.12 -12.45 -16.42
C GLU A 82 12.74 -12.95 -16.87
N GLU A 83 12.41 -14.23 -16.63
CA GLU A 83 11.09 -14.79 -16.93
C GLU A 83 9.98 -14.10 -16.11
N ALA A 84 10.25 -13.77 -14.84
CA ALA A 84 9.32 -13.10 -13.96
C ALA A 84 8.93 -11.68 -14.42
N LYS A 85 9.73 -11.02 -15.26
CA LYS A 85 9.40 -9.70 -15.83
C LYS A 85 8.18 -9.70 -16.75
N ALA A 86 7.73 -10.87 -17.19
CA ALA A 86 6.52 -11.01 -18.01
C ALA A 86 5.23 -11.02 -17.18
N PHE A 87 5.32 -11.01 -15.84
CA PHE A 87 4.15 -11.00 -14.97
C PHE A 87 3.63 -9.59 -14.77
N THR A 88 2.31 -9.45 -14.73
CA THR A 88 1.61 -8.28 -14.19
C THR A 88 1.19 -8.51 -12.74
N PHE A 89 0.80 -7.46 -12.01
CA PHE A 89 0.21 -7.62 -10.67
C PHE A 89 -1.05 -8.50 -10.68
N LYS A 90 -1.82 -8.47 -11.77
CA LYS A 90 -2.95 -9.38 -11.96
C LYS A 90 -2.48 -10.82 -12.08
N ASP A 91 -1.45 -11.08 -12.90
CA ASP A 91 -0.85 -12.42 -13.01
C ASP A 91 -0.32 -12.92 -11.67
N TYR A 92 0.38 -12.08 -10.92
CA TYR A 92 0.85 -12.42 -9.58
C TYR A 92 -0.32 -12.81 -8.67
N SER A 93 -1.36 -11.98 -8.62
CA SER A 93 -2.52 -12.21 -7.75
C SER A 93 -3.27 -13.48 -8.12
N GLU A 94 -3.52 -13.73 -9.41
CA GLU A 94 -4.31 -14.87 -9.88
C GLU A 94 -3.53 -16.18 -9.95
N LYS A 95 -2.26 -16.14 -10.39
CA LYS A 95 -1.45 -17.34 -10.61
C LYS A 95 -0.64 -17.75 -9.39
N ILE A 96 -0.39 -16.83 -8.45
CA ILE A 96 0.43 -17.08 -7.26
C ILE A 96 -0.38 -16.86 -5.98
N GLY A 97 -0.89 -15.64 -5.77
CA GLY A 97 -1.57 -15.23 -4.53
C GLY A 97 -2.79 -16.08 -4.20
N VAL A 98 -3.76 -16.16 -5.12
CA VAL A 98 -4.99 -16.94 -4.92
C VAL A 98 -4.70 -18.44 -4.70
N PRO A 99 -3.84 -19.11 -5.50
CA PRO A 99 -3.49 -20.51 -5.25
C PRO A 99 -2.79 -20.75 -3.90
N LEU A 100 -1.89 -19.85 -3.46
CA LEU A 100 -1.28 -19.95 -2.12
C LEU A 100 -2.36 -19.86 -1.04
N TRP A 101 -3.28 -18.92 -1.18
CA TRP A 101 -4.33 -18.72 -0.20
C TRP A 101 -5.32 -19.89 -0.16
N ARG A 102 -5.74 -20.44 -1.31
CA ARG A 102 -6.58 -21.65 -1.39
C ARG A 102 -6.01 -22.77 -0.54
N ALA A 103 -4.70 -23.00 -0.65
CA ALA A 103 -3.99 -24.02 0.11
C ALA A 103 -3.92 -23.71 1.61
N GLN A 104 -3.58 -22.46 1.99
CA GLN A 104 -3.41 -22.07 3.39
C GLN A 104 -4.74 -21.96 4.16
N ALA A 105 -5.80 -21.51 3.51
CA ALA A 105 -7.09 -21.25 4.14
C ALA A 105 -8.09 -22.40 3.99
N ALA A 106 -7.67 -23.53 3.40
CA ALA A 106 -8.55 -24.66 3.05
C ALA A 106 -9.83 -24.21 2.31
N ALA A 107 -9.68 -23.22 1.42
CA ALA A 107 -10.77 -22.59 0.69
C ALA A 107 -10.59 -22.85 -0.81
N PRO A 108 -10.94 -24.04 -1.35
CA PRO A 108 -10.63 -24.42 -2.72
C PRO A 108 -11.29 -23.51 -3.77
N ASP A 109 -12.46 -22.96 -3.45
CA ASP A 109 -13.26 -22.10 -4.33
C ASP A 109 -12.92 -20.61 -4.18
N ALA A 110 -11.91 -20.27 -3.39
CA ALA A 110 -11.41 -18.91 -3.25
C ALA A 110 -11.01 -18.31 -4.60
N ASP A 111 -11.26 -17.03 -4.78
CA ASP A 111 -10.93 -16.24 -5.96
C ASP A 111 -10.34 -14.89 -5.54
N LEU A 112 -10.06 -14.01 -6.51
CA LEU A 112 -9.45 -12.72 -6.23
C LEU A 112 -10.38 -11.81 -5.41
N ASP A 113 -11.70 -11.89 -5.63
CA ASP A 113 -12.70 -11.08 -4.93
C ASP A 113 -12.81 -11.51 -3.47
N SER A 114 -12.90 -12.81 -3.20
CA SER A 114 -12.91 -13.35 -1.84
C SER A 114 -11.59 -13.13 -1.11
N LEU A 115 -10.45 -13.17 -1.81
CA LEU A 115 -9.15 -12.79 -1.25
C LEU A 115 -9.16 -11.31 -0.83
N THR A 116 -9.59 -10.42 -1.72
CA THR A 116 -9.68 -8.97 -1.47
C THR A 116 -10.62 -8.70 -0.29
N LYS A 117 -11.81 -9.30 -0.30
CA LYS A 117 -12.78 -9.16 0.79
C LYS A 117 -12.21 -9.64 2.12
N ARG A 118 -11.48 -10.76 2.13
CA ARG A 118 -10.89 -11.30 3.36
C ARG A 118 -9.68 -10.51 3.86
N GLY A 119 -8.93 -9.88 2.97
CA GLY A 119 -7.84 -8.95 3.31
C GLY A 119 -8.31 -7.57 3.79
N SER A 120 -9.60 -7.25 3.63
CA SER A 120 -10.22 -6.02 4.13
C SER A 120 -10.64 -6.14 5.61
N LEU A 121 -11.14 -5.04 6.19
CA LEU A 121 -11.75 -5.05 7.52
C LEU A 121 -13.16 -5.67 7.56
N ALA A 122 -13.80 -5.89 6.41
CA ALA A 122 -15.18 -6.37 6.33
C ALA A 122 -15.46 -7.65 7.16
N PRO A 123 -14.58 -8.68 7.19
CA PRO A 123 -14.87 -9.92 7.93
C PRO A 123 -14.83 -9.76 9.46
N ILE A 124 -14.16 -8.73 9.97
CA ILE A 124 -14.00 -8.49 11.41
C ILE A 124 -14.82 -7.29 11.89
N LEU A 125 -15.63 -6.70 11.00
CA LEU A 125 -16.28 -5.43 11.24
C LEU A 125 -17.21 -5.46 12.46
N ASP A 126 -17.99 -6.54 12.60
CA ASP A 126 -18.86 -6.76 13.75
C ASP A 126 -18.10 -6.95 15.07
N GLN A 127 -16.86 -7.45 15.01
CA GLN A 127 -16.03 -7.66 16.20
C GLN A 127 -15.36 -6.37 16.68
N ILE A 128 -15.11 -5.42 15.77
CA ILE A 128 -14.44 -4.16 16.09
C ILE A 128 -15.42 -3.01 16.33
N ARG A 129 -16.63 -3.08 15.77
CA ARG A 129 -17.68 -2.07 15.99
C ARG A 129 -18.05 -2.03 17.47
N GLY A 130 -18.03 -0.84 18.06
CA GLY A 130 -18.30 -0.60 19.48
C GLY A 130 -17.14 -0.94 20.42
N ASN A 131 -16.03 -1.50 19.93
CA ASN A 131 -14.87 -1.79 20.75
C ASN A 131 -14.04 -0.53 21.00
N ALA A 132 -14.14 0.03 22.22
CA ALA A 132 -13.43 1.24 22.63
C ALA A 132 -11.89 1.15 22.54
N ARG A 133 -11.31 -0.04 22.36
CA ARG A 133 -9.87 -0.24 22.16
C ARG A 133 -9.43 -0.13 20.71
N VAL A 134 -10.37 -0.12 19.76
CA VAL A 134 -10.08 -0.06 18.34
C VAL A 134 -10.35 1.35 17.83
N HIS A 135 -9.29 2.00 17.35
CA HIS A 135 -9.34 3.29 16.68
C HIS A 135 -8.72 3.17 15.30
N ILE A 136 -9.39 3.74 14.30
CA ILE A 136 -8.95 3.75 12.91
C ILE A 136 -8.69 5.19 12.49
N THR A 137 -7.57 5.42 11.82
CA THR A 137 -7.26 6.72 11.20
C THR A 137 -6.97 6.52 9.72
N HIS A 138 -7.60 7.33 8.86
CA HIS A 138 -7.38 7.25 7.42
C HIS A 138 -7.60 8.62 6.75
N ASN A 139 -7.29 8.73 5.46
CA ASN A 139 -7.39 9.98 4.70
C ASN A 139 -8.36 9.80 3.51
N ALA A 140 -9.22 10.79 3.27
CA ALA A 140 -10.23 10.75 2.22
C ALA A 140 -9.65 10.91 0.81
N ASP A 141 -8.44 11.45 0.69
CA ASP A 141 -7.71 11.65 -0.55
C ASP A 141 -6.70 10.51 -0.86
N ASP A 142 -6.73 9.42 -0.10
CA ASP A 142 -5.96 8.21 -0.42
C ASP A 142 -6.45 7.61 -1.73
N PHE A 143 -5.58 7.55 -2.72
CA PHE A 143 -5.91 7.06 -4.06
C PHE A 143 -5.69 5.55 -4.21
N LEU A 144 -5.05 4.90 -3.23
CA LEU A 144 -4.82 3.46 -3.22
C LEU A 144 -6.03 2.67 -2.69
N VAL A 145 -6.98 3.37 -2.07
CA VAL A 145 -8.16 2.77 -1.46
C VAL A 145 -9.41 3.25 -2.18
N ASP A 146 -10.35 2.33 -2.40
CA ASP A 146 -11.64 2.67 -2.95
C ASP A 146 -12.40 3.62 -2.01
N ARG A 147 -12.84 4.76 -2.56
CA ARG A 147 -13.51 5.82 -1.78
C ARG A 147 -14.81 5.34 -1.15
N LYS A 148 -15.58 4.52 -1.88
CA LYS A 148 -16.85 4.00 -1.38
C LYS A 148 -16.63 3.11 -0.15
N SER A 149 -15.62 2.24 -0.21
CA SER A 149 -15.22 1.39 0.91
C SER A 149 -14.83 2.20 2.16
N LEU A 150 -14.17 3.35 2.00
CA LEU A 150 -13.84 4.25 3.12
C LEU A 150 -15.06 4.95 3.71
N GLU A 151 -15.99 5.39 2.87
CA GLU A 151 -17.24 6.02 3.29
C GLU A 151 -18.11 5.02 4.07
N GLU A 152 -18.26 3.79 3.56
CA GLU A 152 -18.97 2.69 4.24
C GLU A 152 -18.32 2.32 5.60
N LEU A 153 -16.98 2.29 5.65
CA LEU A 153 -16.24 2.04 6.89
C LEU A 153 -16.47 3.14 7.93
N LYS A 154 -16.46 4.42 7.49
CA LYS A 154 -16.71 5.57 8.36
C LYS A 154 -18.15 5.59 8.89
N GLU A 155 -19.12 5.29 8.04
CA GLU A 155 -20.52 5.14 8.44
C GLU A 155 -20.67 4.03 9.50
N THR A 156 -20.00 2.90 9.26
CA THR A 156 -20.06 1.73 10.15
C THR A 156 -19.43 1.96 11.51
N LEU A 157 -18.25 2.61 11.55
CA LEU A 157 -17.45 2.74 12.76
C LEU A 157 -17.66 4.06 13.50
N GLY A 158 -18.35 5.02 12.89
CA GLY A 158 -18.66 6.31 13.50
C GLY A 158 -17.40 6.96 14.07
N ASP A 159 -17.42 7.32 15.35
CA ASP A 159 -16.33 8.03 16.03
C ASP A 159 -15.07 7.19 16.25
N GLN A 160 -15.14 5.85 16.12
CA GLN A 160 -13.94 5.00 16.15
C GLN A 160 -13.03 5.25 14.95
N MET A 161 -13.56 5.80 13.85
CA MET A 161 -12.78 6.14 12.67
C MET A 161 -12.60 7.66 12.50
N LYS A 162 -11.36 8.12 12.56
CA LYS A 162 -10.97 9.48 12.15
C LYS A 162 -10.62 9.49 10.67
N LEU A 163 -11.43 10.18 9.88
CA LEU A 163 -11.17 10.41 8.45
C LEU A 163 -10.69 11.86 8.27
N TYR A 164 -9.42 12.04 7.88
CA TYR A 164 -8.88 13.35 7.54
C TYR A 164 -9.19 13.69 6.08
N PRO A 165 -9.37 14.98 5.74
CA PRO A 165 -9.64 15.36 4.36
C PRO A 165 -8.43 15.16 3.44
N TYR A 166 -7.21 15.34 3.97
CA TYR A 166 -5.97 15.32 3.22
C TYR A 166 -4.86 14.57 3.94
N GLY A 167 -4.04 13.84 3.17
CA GLY A 167 -2.87 13.13 3.66
C GLY A 167 -2.42 11.95 2.81
N GLY A 168 -3.17 11.57 1.77
CA GLY A 168 -2.86 10.42 0.92
C GLY A 168 -2.76 9.12 1.74
N HIS A 169 -1.87 8.22 1.36
CA HIS A 169 -1.66 6.96 2.07
C HIS A 169 -0.82 7.15 3.34
N LEU A 170 -1.43 7.68 4.41
CA LEU A 170 -0.84 7.98 5.73
C LEU A 170 0.27 9.07 5.76
N GLY A 171 0.42 9.83 4.67
CA GLY A 171 1.43 10.88 4.53
C GLY A 171 1.22 12.13 5.38
N ASN A 172 0.18 12.19 6.23
CA ASN A 172 -0.09 13.31 7.14
C ASN A 172 0.23 13.00 8.62
N LEU A 173 0.79 11.82 8.94
CA LEU A 173 1.14 11.45 10.33
C LEU A 173 2.30 12.27 10.91
N TRP A 174 3.13 12.88 10.06
CA TRP A 174 4.18 13.82 10.48
C TRP A 174 3.59 15.14 11.01
N TYR A 175 2.36 15.48 10.64
CA TYR A 175 1.73 16.74 11.03
C TYR A 175 1.49 16.74 12.55
N PRO A 176 1.98 17.75 13.30
CA PRO A 176 2.00 17.72 14.76
C PRO A 176 0.64 17.41 15.41
N GLU A 177 -0.44 17.97 14.87
CA GLU A 177 -1.80 17.82 15.36
C GLU A 177 -2.33 16.39 15.16
N ASN A 178 -2.02 15.77 14.02
CA ASN A 178 -2.38 14.38 13.73
C ASN A 178 -1.59 13.42 14.63
N ARG A 179 -0.30 13.71 14.86
CA ARG A 179 0.54 12.94 15.78
C ARG A 179 0.00 13.01 17.21
N GLU A 180 -0.36 14.20 17.69
CA GLU A 180 -0.91 14.37 19.04
C GLU A 180 -2.29 13.73 19.19
N TYR A 181 -3.10 13.71 18.12
CA TYR A 181 -4.34 12.93 18.09
C TYR A 181 -4.07 11.44 18.31
N VAL A 182 -3.16 10.84 17.54
CA VAL A 182 -2.80 9.42 17.65
C VAL A 182 -2.21 9.10 19.03
N LEU A 183 -1.33 9.95 19.57
CA LEU A 183 -0.75 9.74 20.90
C LEU A 183 -1.79 9.81 22.03
N ARG A 184 -2.83 10.65 21.89
CA ARG A 184 -3.93 10.70 22.88
C ARG A 184 -4.73 9.41 22.94
N ILE A 185 -4.91 8.72 21.82
CA ILE A 185 -5.60 7.42 21.79
C ILE A 185 -4.90 6.44 22.74
N PHE A 186 -3.57 6.37 22.72
CA PHE A 186 -2.80 5.46 23.58
C PHE A 186 -2.74 5.88 25.05
N ARG A 187 -3.00 7.15 25.37
CA ARG A 187 -3.00 7.67 26.75
C ARG A 187 -4.35 7.53 27.44
N THR A 188 -5.41 7.31 26.67
CA THR A 188 -6.77 7.20 27.21
C THR A 188 -7.02 5.73 27.57
N PRO A 189 -7.20 5.37 28.86
CA PRO A 189 -7.57 4.01 29.21
C PRO A 189 -8.95 3.68 28.62
N PRO A 190 -9.18 2.41 28.24
CA PRO A 190 -10.44 1.97 27.62
C PRO A 190 -11.64 2.03 28.57
#